data_AF-A0A125MEY7-F1
#
_entry.id   AF-A0A125MEY7-F1
#
_cell.length_a   1.000
_cell.length_b   1.000
_cell.length_c   1.000
_cell.angle_alpha   90.00
_cell.angle_beta   90.00
_cell.angle_gamma   90.00
#
_symmetry.space_group_name_H-M   'P 1'
#
loop_
_entity.id
_entity.type
_entity.pdbx_description
1 polymer ?
#
loop_
_entity_poly.entity_id
_entity_poly.type
_entity_poly.pdbx_seq_one_letter_code
_entity_poly.pdbx_strand_id
1 'polypeptide(L)'
;METKKCKACGKELPLSEFGKNKSIKDGHDNKCKSCRKKLRENSSGGVTQQGVKATLKMSDFEDNMLFAELRRRGYTGELRYSKVINV
;
A
#
# COMPACT_ATOMS: atom_id res chain seq x y z
N MET A 1 20.35 9.85 -31.82
CA MET A 1 19.87 9.70 -30.42
C MET A 1 19.03 8.45 -30.37
N GLU A 2 19.35 7.50 -29.50
CA GLU A 2 18.55 6.26 -29.40
C GLU A 2 17.27 6.54 -28.61
N THR A 3 16.13 6.27 -29.23
CA THR A 3 14.79 6.42 -28.66
C THR A 3 14.15 5.05 -28.48
N LYS A 4 13.39 4.88 -27.39
CA LYS A 4 12.67 3.64 -27.06
C LYS A 4 11.20 3.97 -26.80
N LYS A 5 10.32 3.08 -27.26
CA LYS A 5 8.87 3.18 -27.01
C LYS A 5 8.52 2.62 -25.64
N CYS A 6 7.88 3.42 -24.79
CA CYS A 6 7.40 2.96 -23.50
C CYS A 6 6.22 2.01 -23.66
N LYS A 7 6.28 0.81 -23.07
CA LYS A 7 5.18 -0.17 -23.10
C LYS A 7 3.94 0.26 -22.31
N ALA A 8 4.07 1.20 -21.37
CA ALA A 8 2.97 1.64 -20.52
C ALA A 8 2.19 2.83 -21.10
N CYS A 9 2.87 3.82 -21.70
CA CYS A 9 2.21 5.01 -22.25
C CYS A 9 2.31 5.14 -23.77
N GLY A 10 3.02 4.22 -24.44
CA GLY A 10 3.15 4.21 -25.90
C GLY A 10 4.02 5.32 -26.51
N LYS A 11 4.56 6.25 -25.70
CA LYS A 11 5.39 7.36 -26.18
C LYS A 11 6.81 6.91 -26.55
N GLU A 12 7.35 7.49 -27.60
CA GLU A 12 8.76 7.39 -27.97
C GLU A 12 9.55 8.44 -27.21
N LEU A 13 10.49 7.98 -26.38
CA LEU A 13 11.28 8.82 -25.50
C LEU A 13 12.76 8.44 -25.64
N PRO A 14 13.70 9.36 -25.37
CA PRO A 14 15.13 9.03 -25.36
C PRO A 14 15.45 8.01 -24.26
N LEU A 15 16.50 7.20 -24.46
CA LEU A 15 16.94 6.20 -23.45
C LEU A 15 17.23 6.81 -22.07
N SER A 16 17.55 8.11 -21.99
CA SER A 16 17.72 8.84 -20.73
C SER A 16 16.46 8.85 -19.85
N GLU A 17 15.28 8.72 -20.44
CA GLU A 17 13.98 8.67 -19.75
C GLU A 17 13.61 7.27 -19.26
N PHE A 18 14.44 6.27 -19.57
CA PHE A 18 14.27 4.90 -19.10
C PHE A 18 15.28 4.60 -17.98
N GLY A 19 14.86 3.81 -16.99
CA GLY A 19 15.75 3.37 -15.92
C GLY A 19 16.73 2.31 -16.43
N LYS A 20 17.94 2.26 -15.88
CA LYS A 20 18.88 1.16 -16.15
C LYS A 20 18.34 -0.13 -15.55
N ASN A 21 18.26 -1.19 -16.35
CA ASN A 21 17.84 -2.53 -15.95
C ASN A 21 18.74 -3.58 -16.61
N LYS A 22 19.66 -4.15 -15.82
CA LYS A 22 20.65 -5.13 -16.29
C LYS A 22 20.03 -6.47 -16.71
N SER A 23 18.80 -6.75 -16.29
CA SER A 23 18.09 -7.99 -16.66
C SER A 23 17.48 -7.95 -18.06
N ILE A 24 17.51 -6.80 -18.74
CA ILE A 24 16.99 -6.64 -20.10
C ILE A 24 18.16 -6.55 -21.08
N LYS A 25 18.00 -7.15 -22.27
CA LYS A 25 19.01 -7.17 -23.35
C LYS A 25 19.57 -5.77 -23.68
N ASP A 26 18.71 -4.75 -23.73
CA ASP A 26 19.09 -3.35 -24.02
C ASP A 26 19.66 -2.59 -22.79
N GLY A 27 19.71 -3.22 -21.61
CA GLY A 27 20.13 -2.58 -20.37
C GLY A 27 19.18 -1.49 -19.83
N HIS A 28 18.03 -1.27 -20.48
CA HIS A 28 17.06 -0.22 -20.15
C HIS A 28 15.65 -0.79 -19.95
N ASP A 29 14.94 -0.24 -18.98
CA ASP A 29 13.56 -0.61 -18.61
C ASP A 29 12.59 -0.51 -19.79
N ASN A 30 11.49 -1.26 -19.74
CA ASN A 30 10.44 -1.23 -20.77
C ASN A 30 9.44 -0.09 -20.52
N LYS A 31 9.45 0.49 -19.32
CA LYS A 31 8.60 1.61 -18.89
C LYS A 31 9.47 2.84 -18.65
N CYS A 32 8.98 4.01 -19.06
CA CYS A 32 9.66 5.26 -18.75
C CYS A 32 9.56 5.61 -17.26
N LYS A 33 10.46 6.47 -16.78
CA LYS A 33 10.53 6.93 -15.38
C LYS A 33 9.21 7.49 -14.88
N SER A 34 8.46 8.22 -15.70
CA SER A 34 7.15 8.78 -15.33
C SER A 34 6.10 7.70 -15.08
N CYS A 35 6.00 6.68 -15.94
CA CYS A 35 5.12 5.53 -15.73
C CYS A 35 5.51 4.74 -14.47
N ARG A 36 6.81 4.62 -14.19
CA ARG A 36 7.30 3.95 -12.99
C ARG A 36 7.00 4.73 -11.71
N LYS A 37 7.05 6.07 -11.76
CA LYS A 37 6.63 6.96 -10.67
C LYS A 37 5.14 6.80 -10.38
N LYS A 38 4.29 6.86 -11.42
CA LYS A 38 2.85 6.62 -11.28
C LYS A 38 2.52 5.26 -10.67
N LEU A 39 3.27 4.21 -11.04
CA LEU A 39 3.09 2.89 -10.44
C LEU A 39 3.38 2.91 -8.94
N ARG A 40 4.46 3.57 -8.50
CA ARG A 40 4.80 3.71 -7.08
C ARG A 40 3.74 4.50 -6.31
N GLU A 41 3.24 5.59 -6.89
CA GLU A 41 2.17 6.41 -6.30
C GLU A 41 0.86 5.63 -6.18
N ASN A 42 0.51 4.83 -7.19
CA ASN A 42 -0.67 3.95 -7.13
C ASN A 42 -0.48 2.78 -6.14
N SER A 43 0.76 2.39 -5.85
CA SER A 43 1.08 1.36 -4.85
C SER A 43 1.15 1.91 -3.41
N SER A 44 1.03 3.23 -3.18
CA SER A 44 0.93 3.81 -1.83
C SER A 44 -0.37 3.43 -1.09
N GLY A 45 -1.32 2.79 -1.78
CA GLY A 45 -2.50 2.17 -1.18
C GLY A 45 -2.35 0.65 -0.95
N GLY A 46 -1.20 0.06 -1.25
CA GLY A 46 -0.88 -1.31 -0.88
C GLY A 46 -0.59 -1.35 0.61
N VAL A 47 -1.59 -1.73 1.40
CA VAL A 47 -1.47 -2.07 2.82
C VAL A 47 -0.25 -2.97 3.00
N THR A 48 0.87 -2.40 3.46
CA THR A 48 1.98 -3.18 3.99
C THR A 48 1.41 -3.93 5.18
N GLN A 49 1.46 -5.25 5.16
CA GLN A 49 1.04 -6.06 6.29
C GLN A 49 1.80 -5.61 7.54
N GLN A 50 1.03 -5.07 8.50
CA GLN A 50 1.39 -4.91 9.90
C GLN A 50 2.70 -4.16 10.19
N GLY A 51 2.73 -2.88 9.84
CA GLY A 51 3.25 -1.90 10.80
C GLY A 51 2.23 -1.77 11.93
N VAL A 52 2.33 -2.61 12.97
CA VAL A 52 1.59 -2.36 14.21
C VAL A 52 2.03 -0.98 14.67
N LYS A 53 1.12 0.00 14.74
CA LYS A 53 1.43 1.29 15.35
C LYS A 53 2.04 0.98 16.72
N ALA A 54 3.27 1.44 16.97
CA ALA A 54 3.95 1.24 18.25
C ALA A 54 3.16 1.85 19.43
N THR A 55 2.15 2.66 19.14
CA THR A 55 1.17 3.17 20.09
C THR A 55 -0.22 3.00 19.49
N LEU A 56 -0.87 1.88 19.83
CA LEU A 56 -2.28 1.62 19.54
C LEU A 56 -3.10 2.42 20.58
N LYS A 57 -3.80 3.47 20.17
CA LYS A 57 -4.67 4.22 21.07
C LYS A 57 -6.03 3.54 21.15
N MET A 58 -6.74 3.69 22.28
CA MET A 58 -8.09 3.13 22.46
C MET A 58 -9.09 3.53 21.36
N SER A 59 -8.87 4.68 20.71
CA SER A 59 -9.68 5.16 19.58
C SER A 59 -9.36 4.51 18.22
N ASP A 60 -8.23 3.80 18.10
CA ASP A 60 -7.85 3.12 16.85
C ASP A 60 -8.59 1.77 16.68
N PHE A 61 -9.27 1.30 17.73
CA PHE A 61 -10.08 0.09 17.68
C PHE A 61 -11.55 0.49 17.53
N GLU A 62 -12.10 0.26 16.36
CA GLU A 62 -13.56 0.20 16.25
C GLU A 62 -14.07 -1.00 17.04
N ASP A 63 -15.25 -0.88 17.66
CA ASP A 63 -15.90 -1.95 18.43
C ASP A 63 -15.96 -3.27 17.63
N ASN A 64 -16.14 -3.16 16.32
CA ASN A 64 -16.13 -4.28 15.37
C ASN A 64 -14.82 -5.10 15.39
N MET A 65 -13.67 -4.46 15.60
CA MET A 65 -12.38 -5.15 15.72
C MET A 65 -12.28 -5.95 17.02
N LEU A 66 -12.82 -5.41 18.12
CA LEU A 66 -12.85 -6.09 19.41
C LEU A 66 -13.72 -7.36 19.35
N PHE A 67 -14.93 -7.26 18.77
CA PHE A 67 -15.81 -8.42 18.59
C PHE A 67 -15.19 -9.48 17.67
N ALA A 68 -14.52 -9.05 16.59
CA ALA A 68 -13.84 -9.96 15.68
C ALA A 68 -12.70 -10.74 16.38
N GLU A 69 -11.93 -10.08 17.26
CA GLU A 69 -10.87 -10.74 18.04
C GLU A 69 -11.43 -11.70 19.09
N LEU A 70 -12.48 -11.31 19.82
CA LEU A 70 -13.13 -12.18 20.81
C LEU A 70 -13.68 -13.45 20.15
N ARG A 71 -14.34 -13.32 19.00
CA ARG A 71 -14.83 -14.45 18.21
C ARG A 71 -13.68 -15.32 17.68
N ARG A 72 -12.59 -14.71 17.20
CA ARG A 72 -11.40 -15.43 16.72
C ARG A 72 -10.76 -16.29 17.81
N ARG A 73 -10.76 -15.80 19.06
CA ARG A 73 -10.26 -16.55 20.23
C ARG A 73 -11.26 -17.55 20.82
N GLY A 74 -12.45 -17.66 20.23
CA GLY A 74 -13.47 -18.62 20.64
C GLY A 74 -14.30 -18.18 21.85
N TYR A 75 -14.25 -16.91 22.24
CA TYR A 75 -15.14 -16.38 23.27
C TYR A 75 -16.52 -16.07 22.67
N THR A 76 -17.56 -16.54 23.35
CA THR A 76 -18.96 -16.28 23.01
C THR A 76 -19.67 -15.71 24.24
N GLY A 77 -20.40 -14.61 24.08
CA GLY A 77 -21.13 -13.98 25.20
C GLY A 77 -21.61 -12.57 24.85
N GLU A 78 -22.16 -11.88 25.85
CA GLU A 78 -22.66 -10.51 25.73
C GLU A 78 -21.67 -9.52 26.36
N LEU A 79 -21.31 -8.47 25.62
CA LEU A 79 -20.52 -7.36 26.16
C LEU A 79 -21.44 -6.20 26.52
N ARG A 80 -21.36 -5.71 27.76
CA ARG A 80 -22.08 -4.52 28.21
C ARG A 80 -21.09 -3.37 28.41
N TYR A 81 -21.30 -2.27 27.70
CA TYR A 81 -20.55 -1.03 27.91
C TYR A 81 -21.33 -0.09 28.82
N SER A 82 -20.79 0.23 29.99
CA SER A 82 -21.35 1.23 30.90
C SER A 82 -20.49 2.49 30.86
N LYS A 83 -21.07 3.62 30.43
CA LYS A 83 -20.43 4.93 30.49
C LYS A 83 -20.90 5.67 31.74
N VAL A 84 -19.98 6.00 32.64
CA VAL A 84 -20.30 6.87 33.78
C VAL A 84 -20.39 8.31 33.26
N ILE A 85 -21.55 8.94 33.43
CA ILE A 85 -21.73 10.37 33.18
C ILE A 85 -21.85 11.01 34.56
N ASN A 86 -20.89 11.84 34.91
CA ASN A 86 -21.01 12.71 36.08
C ASN A 86 -21.85 13.92 35.63
N VAL A 87 -23.01 14.11 36.28
CA VAL A 87 -23.92 15.23 36.05
C VAL A 87 -23.46 16.45 36.83
#